data_AF-X1GMS7-F1
#
_entry.id   AF-X1GMS7-F1
#
_cell.length_a   1.000
_cell.length_b   1.000
_cell.length_c   1.000
_cell.angle_alpha   90.00
_cell.angle_beta   90.00
_cell.angle_gamma   90.00
#
_symmetry.space_group_name_H-M   'P 1'
#
loop_
_entity.id
_entity.type
_entity.pdbx_description
1 polymer ?
#
loop_
_entity_poly.entity_id
_entity_poly.type
_entity_poly.pdbx_seq_one_letter_code
_entity_poly.pdbx_strand_id
1 'polypeptide(L)'
;GVWAGVIGEIGCLLPLENGERKVLHASAAAQQRTGAALAIHPSRSDDLVLEIINILDDAGADLSRTIISHIDPFGFSQATCRKLADAGCYLEYDTFGYADLFPPYQGRVLDIPSPTQRINDIIQLIADGYLDQILISGDIC
;
A
#
# COMPACT_ATOMS: atom_id res chain seq x y z
N GLY A 1 4.21 26.54 -13.48
CA GLY A 1 4.73 26.25 -12.13
C GLY A 1 5.06 24.77 -12.04
N VAL A 2 5.57 24.32 -10.89
CA VAL A 2 5.81 22.89 -10.58
C VAL A 2 4.65 22.40 -9.71
N TRP A 3 4.06 21.28 -10.06
CA TRP A 3 2.87 20.72 -9.41
C TRP A 3 3.10 19.26 -9.03
N ALA A 4 2.54 18.83 -7.90
CA ALA A 4 2.50 17.42 -7.54
C ALA A 4 1.60 16.64 -8.51
N GLY A 5 2.00 15.41 -8.86
CA GLY A 5 1.24 14.52 -9.75
C GLY A 5 0.49 13.40 -9.02
N VAL A 6 0.79 13.18 -7.74
CA VAL A 6 0.25 12.10 -6.89
C VAL A 6 -0.06 12.67 -5.52
N ILE A 7 -1.12 12.18 -4.88
CA ILE A 7 -1.46 12.45 -3.49
C ILE A 7 -0.80 11.36 -2.66
N GLY A 8 0.23 11.70 -1.90
CA GLY A 8 0.93 10.73 -1.07
C GLY A 8 2.33 11.19 -0.66
N GLU A 9 3.07 10.34 0.05
CA GLU A 9 2.61 9.06 0.61
C GLU A 9 1.81 9.28 1.90
N ILE A 10 0.59 8.74 1.98
CA ILE A 10 -0.27 8.93 3.16
C ILE A 10 0.03 7.85 4.21
N GLY A 11 0.79 8.22 5.24
CA GLY A 11 1.12 7.35 6.36
C GLY A 11 -0.07 7.04 7.28
N CYS A 12 -0.20 5.78 7.65
CA CYS A 12 -1.21 5.25 8.57
C CYS A 12 -0.58 4.28 9.58
N LEU A 13 -0.66 4.62 10.86
CA LEU A 13 -0.16 3.83 11.97
C LEU A 13 -1.20 2.83 12.50
N LEU A 14 -0.72 1.87 13.28
CA LEU A 14 -1.55 0.94 14.05
C LEU A 14 -1.51 1.32 15.54
N PRO A 15 -2.64 1.64 16.18
CA PRO A 15 -3.99 1.77 15.62
C PRO A 15 -4.19 3.07 14.82
N LEU A 16 -5.16 3.08 13.91
CA LEU A 16 -5.48 4.25 13.10
C LEU A 16 -6.08 5.38 13.95
N GLU A 17 -5.34 6.46 14.10
CA GLU A 17 -5.72 7.62 14.90
C GLU A 17 -6.75 8.51 14.18
N ASN A 18 -7.48 9.33 14.95
CA ASN A 18 -8.45 10.28 14.40
C ASN A 18 -7.82 11.27 13.41
N GLY A 19 -6.54 11.63 13.63
CA GLY A 19 -5.79 12.49 12.72
C GLY A 19 -5.60 11.85 11.35
N GLU A 20 -5.25 10.56 11.33
CA GLU A 20 -4.99 9.78 10.11
C GLU A 20 -6.28 9.51 9.35
N ARG A 21 -7.39 9.19 10.04
CA ARG A 21 -8.72 9.08 9.44
C ARG A 21 -9.14 10.37 8.72
N LYS A 22 -8.94 11.52 9.38
CA LYS A 22 -9.20 12.83 8.77
C LYS A 22 -8.35 13.04 7.52
N VAL A 23 -7.09 12.63 7.52
CA VAL A 23 -6.20 12.73 6.35
C VAL A 23 -6.68 11.82 5.22
N LEU A 24 -7.10 10.58 5.50
CA LEU A 24 -7.67 9.68 4.49
C LEU A 24 -8.90 10.30 3.79
N HIS A 25 -9.85 10.86 4.55
CA HIS A 25 -11.00 11.57 3.97
C HIS A 25 -10.57 12.78 3.14
N ALA A 26 -9.58 13.56 3.60
CA ALA A 26 -9.06 14.70 2.85
C ALA A 26 -8.35 14.28 1.56
N SER A 27 -7.62 13.16 1.58
CA SER A 27 -6.95 12.57 0.43
C SER A 27 -7.95 12.07 -0.62
N ALA A 28 -9.02 11.38 -0.19
CA ALA A 28 -10.12 10.98 -1.07
C ALA A 28 -10.79 12.20 -1.73
N ALA A 29 -11.07 13.25 -0.95
CA ALA A 29 -11.65 14.49 -1.48
C ALA A 29 -10.69 15.21 -2.46
N ALA A 30 -9.39 15.20 -2.19
CA ALA A 30 -8.38 15.76 -3.09
C ALA A 30 -8.29 14.95 -4.39
N GLN A 31 -8.35 13.63 -4.32
CA GLN A 31 -8.35 12.72 -5.46
C GLN A 31 -9.56 13.00 -6.35
N GLN A 32 -10.77 13.06 -5.80
CA GLN A 32 -11.99 13.37 -6.55
C GLN A 32 -11.93 14.71 -7.28
N ARG A 33 -11.30 15.72 -6.67
CA ARG A 33 -11.20 17.07 -7.25
C ARG A 33 -10.14 17.19 -8.35
N THR A 34 -9.12 16.34 -8.32
CA THR A 34 -7.93 16.48 -9.16
C THR A 34 -7.74 15.36 -10.18
N GLY A 35 -8.31 14.19 -9.91
CA GLY A 35 -8.05 12.95 -10.66
C GLY A 35 -6.62 12.40 -10.46
N ALA A 36 -5.83 12.94 -9.52
CA ALA A 36 -4.48 12.44 -9.24
C ALA A 36 -4.54 11.02 -8.63
N ALA A 37 -3.50 10.21 -8.81
CA ALA A 37 -3.42 8.93 -8.09
C ALA A 37 -3.21 9.16 -6.59
N LEU A 38 -3.62 8.20 -5.76
CA LEU A 38 -3.46 8.20 -4.31
C LEU A 38 -2.50 7.09 -3.89
N ALA A 39 -1.50 7.38 -3.06
CA ALA A 39 -0.58 6.39 -2.50
C ALA A 39 -0.69 6.34 -0.98
N ILE A 40 -0.87 5.13 -0.44
CA ILE A 40 -1.07 4.85 0.98
C ILE A 40 0.10 4.05 1.52
N HIS A 41 0.65 4.50 2.64
CA HIS A 41 1.58 3.75 3.49
C HIS A 41 0.82 3.19 4.69
N PRO A 42 0.47 1.89 4.66
CA PRO A 42 -0.20 1.25 5.79
C PRO A 42 0.80 0.90 6.90
N SER A 43 0.34 0.22 7.94
CA SER A 43 1.19 -0.52 8.87
C SER A 43 1.02 -2.03 8.67
N ARG A 44 1.87 -2.83 9.33
CA ARG A 44 1.91 -4.30 9.26
C ARG A 44 0.68 -4.99 9.87
N SER A 45 -0.49 -4.83 9.28
CA SER A 45 -1.74 -5.44 9.74
C SER A 45 -2.74 -5.58 8.59
N ASP A 46 -3.16 -6.82 8.33
CA ASP A 46 -4.22 -7.14 7.37
C ASP A 46 -5.53 -6.41 7.69
N ASP A 47 -5.92 -6.38 8.97
CA ASP A 47 -7.16 -5.71 9.39
C ASP A 47 -7.08 -4.19 9.17
N LEU A 48 -5.93 -3.57 9.46
CA LEU A 48 -5.74 -2.14 9.28
C LEU A 48 -5.78 -1.74 7.80
N VAL A 49 -5.08 -2.46 6.92
CA VAL A 49 -5.06 -2.09 5.50
C VAL A 49 -6.45 -2.22 4.89
N LEU A 50 -7.23 -3.23 5.28
CA LEU A 50 -8.64 -3.37 4.88
C LEU A 50 -9.53 -2.27 5.49
N GLU A 51 -9.27 -1.85 6.73
CA GLU A 51 -9.95 -0.70 7.33
C GLU A 51 -9.67 0.59 6.55
N ILE A 52 -8.44 0.83 6.14
CA ILE A 52 -8.05 2.01 5.34
C ILE A 52 -8.79 2.01 4.00
N ILE A 53 -8.84 0.87 3.29
CA ILE A 53 -9.58 0.76 2.03
C ILE A 53 -11.05 1.06 2.22
N ASN A 54 -11.69 0.50 3.26
CA ASN A 54 -13.11 0.78 3.53
C ASN A 54 -13.36 2.27 3.77
N ILE A 55 -12.48 2.94 4.53
CA ILE A 55 -12.59 4.40 4.77
C ILE A 55 -12.47 5.20 3.47
N LEU A 56 -11.55 4.81 2.58
CA LEU A 56 -11.35 5.47 1.30
C LEU A 56 -12.55 5.26 0.37
N ASP A 57 -13.07 4.04 0.28
CA ASP A 57 -14.26 3.70 -0.51
C ASP A 57 -15.49 4.48 -0.02
N ASP A 58 -15.75 4.46 1.29
CA ASP A 58 -16.83 5.22 1.93
C ASP A 58 -16.70 6.74 1.71
N ALA A 59 -15.47 7.24 1.57
CA ALA A 59 -15.19 8.64 1.27
C ALA A 59 -15.29 9.00 -0.23
N GLY A 60 -15.54 8.01 -1.10
CA GLY A 60 -15.65 8.17 -2.55
C GLY A 60 -14.30 8.26 -3.26
N ALA A 61 -13.24 7.69 -2.70
CA ALA A 61 -11.98 7.53 -3.40
C ALA A 61 -12.14 6.62 -4.62
N ASP A 62 -11.40 6.90 -5.69
CA ASP A 62 -11.26 5.97 -6.81
C ASP A 62 -10.16 4.94 -6.47
N LEU A 63 -10.59 3.77 -6.01
CA LEU A 63 -9.68 2.68 -5.66
C LEU A 63 -8.90 2.16 -6.87
N SER A 64 -9.46 2.27 -8.09
CA SER A 64 -8.74 1.94 -9.33
C SER A 64 -7.58 2.88 -9.66
N ARG A 65 -7.42 3.94 -8.86
CA ARG A 65 -6.29 4.90 -8.90
C ARG A 65 -5.61 5.03 -7.54
N THR A 66 -5.72 4.00 -6.70
CA THR A 66 -5.13 3.96 -5.37
C THR A 66 -4.05 2.88 -5.31
N ILE A 67 -2.89 3.24 -4.77
CA ILE A 67 -1.70 2.42 -4.61
C ILE A 67 -1.54 2.09 -3.12
N ILE A 68 -1.35 0.81 -2.82
CA ILE A 68 -1.01 0.34 -1.49
C ILE A 68 0.47 -0.03 -1.51
N SER A 69 1.28 0.84 -0.88
CA SER A 69 2.73 0.70 -0.75
C SER A 69 3.08 -0.38 0.27
N HIS A 70 4.34 -0.82 0.22
CA HIS A 70 4.95 -1.74 1.17
C HIS A 70 4.25 -3.11 1.31
N ILE A 71 3.70 -3.64 0.21
CA ILE A 71 3.10 -4.99 0.21
C ILE A 71 4.13 -6.04 0.66
N ASP A 72 5.38 -5.90 0.20
CA ASP A 72 6.46 -6.83 0.50
C ASP A 72 6.94 -6.79 1.95
N PRO A 73 7.52 -5.70 2.48
CA PRO A 73 8.10 -5.75 3.81
C PRO A 73 7.02 -6.05 4.84
N PHE A 74 5.78 -5.59 4.70
CA PHE A 74 4.74 -5.74 5.70
C PHE A 74 4.11 -7.12 5.78
N GLY A 75 4.26 -7.94 4.73
CA GLY A 75 3.90 -9.36 4.75
C GLY A 75 2.40 -9.59 4.90
N PHE A 76 1.58 -8.81 4.18
CA PHE A 76 0.15 -9.06 4.12
C PHE A 76 -0.14 -10.46 3.62
N SER A 77 -1.22 -11.09 4.11
CA SER A 77 -1.58 -12.41 3.59
C SER A 77 -2.01 -12.31 2.13
N GLN A 78 -1.76 -13.37 1.36
CA GLN A 78 -2.26 -13.52 -0.01
C GLN A 78 -3.78 -13.27 -0.11
N ALA A 79 -4.56 -13.65 0.90
CA ALA A 79 -5.99 -13.37 0.95
C ALA A 79 -6.27 -11.85 1.04
N THR A 80 -5.49 -11.12 1.81
CA THR A 80 -5.58 -9.66 1.92
C THR A 80 -5.14 -8.99 0.62
N CYS A 81 -4.02 -9.39 0.01
CA CYS A 81 -3.58 -8.86 -1.29
C CYS A 81 -4.67 -9.03 -2.37
N ARG A 82 -5.31 -10.21 -2.45
CA ARG A 82 -6.44 -10.44 -3.36
C ARG A 82 -7.61 -9.51 -3.10
N LYS A 83 -8.00 -9.30 -1.83
CA LYS A 83 -9.09 -8.35 -1.49
C LYS A 83 -8.77 -6.91 -1.91
N LEU A 84 -7.52 -6.48 -1.71
CA LEU A 84 -7.06 -5.15 -2.14
C LEU A 84 -7.13 -5.02 -3.65
N ALA A 85 -6.68 -6.04 -4.39
CA ALA A 85 -6.73 -6.06 -5.84
C ALA A 85 -8.18 -6.17 -6.37
N ASP A 86 -9.03 -6.99 -5.77
CA ASP A 86 -10.46 -7.09 -6.11
C ASP A 86 -11.20 -5.75 -5.92
N ALA A 87 -10.78 -4.96 -4.92
CA ALA A 87 -11.27 -3.59 -4.72
C ALA A 87 -10.74 -2.59 -5.78
N GLY A 88 -9.81 -3.01 -6.64
CA GLY A 88 -9.24 -2.22 -7.73
C GLY A 88 -7.89 -1.58 -7.41
N CYS A 89 -7.34 -1.74 -6.21
CA CYS A 89 -6.09 -1.09 -5.83
C CYS A 89 -4.88 -1.69 -6.56
N TYR A 90 -3.84 -0.88 -6.74
CA TYR A 90 -2.52 -1.36 -7.11
C TYR A 90 -1.76 -1.85 -5.88
N LEU A 91 -1.06 -2.97 -6.04
CA LEU A 91 -0.21 -3.61 -5.04
C LEU A 91 1.24 -3.26 -5.35
N GLU A 92 1.85 -2.42 -4.51
CA GLU A 92 3.21 -1.95 -4.73
C GLU A 92 4.22 -2.72 -3.87
N TYR A 93 5.10 -3.43 -4.58
CA TYR A 93 6.29 -4.08 -4.04
C TYR A 93 7.46 -3.10 -4.20
N ASP A 94 7.58 -2.15 -3.28
CA ASP A 94 8.47 -1.00 -3.42
C ASP A 94 9.80 -1.15 -2.72
N THR A 95 10.09 -2.20 -1.95
CA THR A 95 11.37 -2.25 -1.21
C THR A 95 12.46 -3.05 -1.92
N PHE A 96 12.39 -3.28 -3.25
CA PHE A 96 13.42 -4.08 -3.94
C PHE A 96 14.80 -3.42 -3.81
N GLY A 97 15.80 -4.23 -3.44
CA GLY A 97 17.17 -3.75 -3.21
C GLY A 97 17.49 -3.47 -1.75
N TYR A 98 16.50 -3.44 -0.85
CA TYR A 98 16.75 -3.57 0.58
C TYR A 98 17.24 -5.00 0.85
N ALA A 99 18.48 -5.11 1.32
CA ALA A 99 19.02 -6.38 1.80
C ALA A 99 18.25 -6.84 3.05
N ASP A 100 18.39 -8.13 3.40
CA ASP A 100 17.65 -8.87 4.45
C ASP A 100 17.72 -8.29 5.89
N LEU A 101 18.27 -7.08 6.07
CA LEU A 101 18.39 -6.35 7.31
C LEU A 101 17.75 -4.96 7.16
N PHE A 102 16.44 -4.84 7.40
CA PHE A 102 15.97 -3.53 7.85
C PHE A 102 16.54 -3.28 9.25
N PRO A 103 16.91 -2.02 9.56
CA PRO A 103 17.08 -1.60 10.94
C PRO A 103 15.78 -1.89 11.72
N PRO A 104 15.86 -2.16 13.04
CA PRO A 104 14.70 -2.55 13.83
C PRO A 104 13.56 -1.55 13.68
N TYR A 105 12.46 -1.98 13.07
CA TYR A 105 11.24 -1.17 12.95
C TYR A 105 10.48 -1.28 14.26
N GLN A 106 10.22 -0.15 14.91
CA GLN A 106 9.56 -0.10 16.22
C GLN A 106 10.24 -1.02 17.28
N GLY A 107 11.58 -1.14 17.22
CA GLY A 107 12.35 -1.93 18.19
C GLY A 107 12.30 -3.45 18.00
N ARG A 108 11.80 -3.94 16.86
CA ARG A 108 11.74 -5.37 16.54
C ARG A 108 12.60 -5.70 15.33
N VAL A 109 13.26 -6.87 15.37
CA VAL A 109 13.82 -7.49 14.17
C VAL A 109 12.64 -7.99 13.33
N LEU A 110 12.54 -7.47 12.11
CA LEU A 110 11.50 -7.86 11.17
C LEU A 110 11.96 -9.07 10.37
N ASP A 111 11.06 -10.03 10.18
CA ASP A 111 11.24 -11.08 9.16
C ASP A 111 10.81 -10.49 7.82
N ILE A 112 11.80 -10.00 7.08
CA ILE A 112 11.58 -9.34 5.79
C ILE A 112 11.71 -10.40 4.71
N PRO A 113 10.75 -10.45 3.76
CA PRO A 113 10.87 -11.41 2.68
C PRO A 113 12.12 -11.11 1.85
N SER A 114 12.93 -12.16 1.67
CA SER A 114 14.02 -12.20 0.70
C SER A 114 13.52 -11.87 -0.71
N PRO A 115 14.39 -11.45 -1.63
CA PRO A 115 14.01 -11.20 -3.02
C PRO A 115 13.26 -12.38 -3.67
N THR A 116 13.68 -13.62 -3.37
CA THR A 116 13.01 -14.83 -3.86
C THR A 116 11.59 -14.98 -3.32
N GLN A 117 11.35 -14.68 -2.04
CA GLN A 117 10.01 -14.72 -1.46
C GLN A 117 9.09 -13.68 -2.11
N ARG A 118 9.59 -12.46 -2.35
CA ARG A 118 8.82 -11.40 -3.05
C ARG A 118 8.45 -11.82 -4.46
N ILE A 119 9.40 -12.38 -5.22
CA ILE A 119 9.15 -12.86 -6.58
C ILE A 119 8.12 -13.98 -6.58
N ASN A 120 8.20 -14.94 -5.64
CA ASN A 120 7.21 -16.01 -5.54
C ASN A 120 5.81 -15.50 -5.20
N ASP A 121 5.73 -14.49 -4.33
CA ASP A 121 4.47 -13.83 -3.95
C ASP A 121 3.82 -13.13 -5.16
N ILE A 122 4.61 -12.39 -5.95
CA ILE A 122 4.20 -11.77 -7.21
C ILE A 122 3.75 -12.83 -8.22
N ILE A 123 4.50 -13.93 -8.40
CA ILE A 123 4.13 -15.02 -9.32
C ILE A 123 2.76 -15.60 -8.96
N GLN A 124 2.47 -15.76 -7.66
CA GLN A 124 1.17 -16.26 -7.22
C GLN A 124 0.04 -15.28 -7.56
N LEU A 125 0.21 -13.98 -7.33
CA LEU A 125 -0.79 -12.97 -7.69
C LEU A 125 -1.01 -12.88 -9.20
N ILE A 126 0.05 -13.04 -10.00
CA ILE A 126 -0.06 -13.12 -11.47
C ILE A 126 -0.87 -14.35 -11.88
N ALA A 127 -0.59 -15.52 -11.27
CA ALA A 127 -1.33 -16.75 -11.54
C ALA A 127 -2.81 -16.63 -11.16
N ASP A 128 -3.14 -15.78 -10.18
CA ASP A 128 -4.50 -15.48 -9.76
C ASP A 128 -5.19 -14.40 -10.62
N GLY A 129 -4.47 -13.77 -11.57
CA GLY A 129 -5.03 -12.85 -12.57
C GLY A 129 -4.78 -11.36 -12.32
N TYR A 130 -3.96 -10.99 -11.33
CA TYR A 130 -3.77 -9.60 -10.91
C TYR A 130 -2.54 -8.90 -11.53
N LEU A 131 -2.02 -9.40 -12.65
CA LEU A 131 -0.80 -8.87 -13.28
C LEU A 131 -0.83 -7.35 -13.50
N ASP A 132 -1.96 -6.83 -13.97
CA ASP A 132 -2.11 -5.41 -14.31
C ASP A 132 -2.17 -4.48 -13.08
N GLN A 133 -2.20 -5.03 -11.87
CA GLN A 133 -2.28 -4.29 -10.61
C GLN A 133 -0.98 -4.34 -9.80
N ILE A 134 0.08 -4.95 -10.31
CA ILE A 134 1.35 -5.08 -9.58
C ILE A 134 2.30 -3.95 -9.97
N LEU A 135 2.82 -3.24 -8.97
CA LEU A 135 3.86 -2.21 -9.11
C LEU A 135 5.15 -2.65 -8.41
N ILE A 136 6.28 -2.19 -8.93
CA ILE A 136 7.62 -2.53 -8.42
C ILE A 136 8.46 -1.26 -8.31
N SER A 137 9.09 -1.04 -7.15
CA SER A 137 10.02 0.08 -6.90
C SER A 137 11.12 -0.35 -5.91
N GLY A 138 11.96 0.60 -5.50
CA GLY A 138 13.05 0.38 -4.55
C GLY A 138 13.03 1.20 -3.27
N ASP A 139 12.03 2.08 -3.07
CA ASP A 139 11.80 2.90 -1.85
C ASP A 139 13.09 3.52 -1.28
N ILE A 140 13.90 4.13 -2.15
CA ILE A 140 15.17 4.74 -1.78
C ILE A 140 14.92 6.12 -1.17
N CYS A 141 15.22 6.28 0.12
CA CYS A 141 15.04 7.52 0.88
C CYS A 141 16.30 7.98 1.64
#